data_AF-A0A354I580-F1
#
_entry.id   AF-A0A354I580-F1
#
_cell.length_a   1.000
_cell.length_b   1.000
_cell.length_c   1.000
_cell.angle_alpha   90.00
_cell.angle_beta   90.00
_cell.angle_gamma   90.00
#
_symmetry.space_group_name_H-M   'P 1'
#
loop_
_entity.id
_entity.type
_entity.pdbx_description
1 polymer ?
#
loop_
_entity_poly.entity_id
_entity_poly.type
_entity_poly.pdbx_seq_one_letter_code
_entity_poly.pdbx_strand_id
1 'polypeptide(L)'
;MLKRMMCFVVCASVLATGVPMSASAALRKESEPVGIVAGVEEEEKEGLVYEEGFYRYYEDGKLVKNSWRTVDSRKYYFKKDGNAATLNYKIKGKYYVFDNKGRLLQPSSKKIVKVSMDDGKKKMFYVNTDGTAASGWAENKTYYFYGTGEMATGIIVMKEKFYSFNASGKANKAKTKKLQAAAMYEQPIAALRKLLGKPKKTKYYSSCYGNGKDGVWTYDAFKVYTFKPKKGAEIYMGVE
;
A
#
# COMPACT_ATOMS: atom_id res chain seq x y z
N MET A 1 2.28 -24.09 -11.58
CA MET A 1 2.93 -23.76 -12.86
C MET A 1 2.01 -24.26 -13.96
N LEU A 2 1.25 -23.37 -14.58
CA LEU A 2 0.38 -23.69 -15.71
C LEU A 2 0.73 -22.69 -16.81
N LYS A 3 1.18 -23.24 -17.95
CA LYS A 3 1.86 -22.56 -19.06
C LYS A 3 0.87 -21.80 -19.94
N ARG A 4 1.36 -20.68 -20.46
CA ARG A 4 0.75 -19.78 -21.45
C ARG A 4 0.27 -20.53 -22.71
N MET A 5 -0.91 -20.18 -23.19
CA MET A 5 -1.45 -20.53 -24.52
C MET A 5 -1.28 -19.31 -25.44
N MET A 6 -0.47 -19.47 -26.50
CA MET A 6 -0.44 -18.58 -27.67
C MET A 6 -1.13 -19.32 -28.82
N CYS A 7 -2.15 -18.72 -29.42
CA CYS A 7 -2.80 -19.19 -30.64
C CYS A 7 -1.99 -18.75 -31.87
N PHE A 8 -1.66 -19.72 -32.72
CA PHE A 8 -1.15 -19.51 -34.08
C PHE A 8 -2.33 -19.33 -35.05
N VAL A 9 -2.24 -18.34 -35.93
CA VAL A 9 -3.12 -18.16 -37.09
C VAL A 9 -2.49 -18.90 -38.28
N VAL A 10 -3.25 -19.81 -38.88
CA VAL A 10 -2.86 -20.54 -40.09
C VAL A 10 -3.30 -19.75 -41.32
N CYS A 11 -2.34 -19.47 -42.20
CA CYS A 11 -2.52 -18.87 -43.52
C CYS A 11 -2.76 -19.99 -44.54
N ALA A 12 -3.86 -19.93 -45.30
CA ALA A 12 -4.13 -20.84 -46.41
C ALA A 12 -4.19 -20.05 -47.72
N SER A 13 -3.21 -20.30 -48.59
CA SER A 13 -3.11 -19.82 -49.96
C SER A 13 -3.89 -20.74 -50.92
N VAL A 14 -4.72 -20.17 -51.79
CA VAL A 14 -5.28 -20.87 -52.96
C VAL A 14 -4.82 -20.15 -54.22
N LEU A 15 -4.17 -20.91 -55.10
CA LEU A 15 -3.64 -20.50 -56.40
C LEU A 15 -4.75 -20.36 -57.44
N ALA A 16 -4.54 -19.39 -58.32
CA ALA A 16 -5.40 -19.00 -59.43
C ALA A 16 -5.24 -19.87 -60.68
N THR A 17 -6.35 -20.04 -61.41
CA THR A 17 -6.46 -20.05 -62.87
C THR A 17 -7.85 -19.46 -63.19
N GLY A 18 -8.13 -18.56 -64.13
CA GLY A 18 -7.38 -18.03 -65.26
C GLY A 18 -8.19 -18.27 -66.55
N VAL A 19 -9.13 -17.39 -66.91
CA VAL A 19 -9.68 -17.24 -68.29
C VAL A 19 -10.06 -15.76 -68.53
N PRO A 20 -9.73 -15.15 -69.69
CA PRO A 20 -9.87 -13.71 -69.92
C PRO A 20 -11.14 -13.35 -70.72
N MET A 21 -11.63 -12.12 -70.55
CA MET A 21 -12.49 -11.47 -71.54
C MET A 21 -12.19 -9.97 -71.60
N SER A 22 -11.93 -9.53 -72.82
CA SER A 22 -11.63 -8.16 -73.26
C SER A 22 -12.70 -7.15 -72.82
N ALA A 23 -12.29 -5.98 -72.34
CA ALA A 23 -13.15 -4.80 -72.33
C ALA A 23 -12.31 -3.53 -72.54
N SER A 24 -12.76 -2.77 -73.54
CA SER A 24 -12.18 -1.53 -74.05
C SER A 24 -12.18 -0.41 -73.01
N ALA A 25 -11.17 0.45 -73.13
CA ALA A 25 -10.98 1.67 -72.36
C ALA A 25 -12.15 2.65 -72.51
N ALA A 26 -12.68 3.10 -71.37
CA ALA A 26 -13.43 4.35 -71.25
C ALA A 26 -12.92 5.08 -70.00
N LEU A 27 -12.28 6.24 -70.21
CA LEU A 27 -11.87 7.17 -69.15
C LEU A 27 -13.08 7.52 -68.28
N ARG A 28 -13.05 7.14 -67.00
CA ARG A 28 -13.96 7.64 -65.98
C ARG A 28 -13.17 8.63 -65.13
N LYS A 29 -13.62 9.89 -65.11
CA LYS A 29 -13.11 10.96 -64.23
C LYS A 29 -13.10 10.47 -62.78
N GLU A 30 -11.92 10.52 -62.18
CA GLU A 30 -11.65 10.25 -60.78
C GLU A 30 -12.42 11.28 -59.93
N SER A 31 -13.39 10.82 -59.14
CA SER A 31 -14.06 11.66 -58.13
C SER A 31 -13.18 11.68 -56.88
N GLU A 32 -12.83 12.88 -56.42
CA GLU A 32 -12.05 13.15 -55.22
C GLU A 32 -12.58 12.35 -54.00
N PRO A 33 -11.70 11.91 -53.08
CA PRO A 33 -12.14 11.20 -51.90
C PRO A 33 -12.93 12.17 -51.00
N VAL A 34 -14.23 11.91 -50.84
CA VAL A 34 -15.05 12.52 -49.79
C VAL A 34 -14.41 12.14 -48.45
N GLY A 35 -13.80 13.12 -47.80
CA GLY A 35 -13.23 12.96 -46.46
C GLY A 35 -14.34 12.61 -45.47
N ILE A 36 -14.45 11.33 -45.14
CA ILE A 36 -15.21 10.88 -43.97
C ILE A 36 -14.38 11.29 -42.75
N VAL A 37 -14.64 12.49 -42.23
CA VAL A 37 -14.33 12.81 -40.83
C VAL A 37 -15.28 12.00 -39.98
N ALA A 38 -14.90 10.75 -39.69
CA ALA A 38 -15.46 9.99 -38.61
C ALA A 38 -15.10 10.75 -37.32
N GLY A 39 -16.03 11.59 -36.85
CA GLY A 39 -16.01 12.05 -35.48
C GLY A 39 -16.01 10.80 -34.61
N VAL A 40 -14.89 10.58 -33.92
CA VAL A 40 -14.86 9.59 -32.85
C VAL A 40 -15.72 10.20 -31.76
N GLU A 41 -16.99 9.78 -31.69
CA GLU A 41 -17.82 10.03 -30.51
C GLU A 41 -17.14 9.30 -29.36
N GLU A 42 -16.30 10.04 -28.62
CA GLU A 42 -15.78 9.57 -27.34
C GLU A 42 -17.00 9.36 -26.44
N GLU A 43 -17.33 8.10 -26.15
CA GLU A 43 -18.42 7.76 -25.23
C GLU A 43 -18.23 8.56 -23.94
N GLU A 44 -19.13 9.52 -23.68
CA GLU A 44 -19.07 10.32 -22.47
C GLU A 44 -19.25 9.40 -21.27
N LYS A 45 -18.19 9.24 -20.49
CA LYS A 45 -18.20 8.41 -19.28
C LYS A 45 -19.00 9.12 -18.21
N GLU A 46 -19.84 8.36 -17.53
CA GLU A 46 -20.65 8.85 -16.42
C GLU A 46 -20.66 7.85 -15.27
N GLY A 47 -20.70 8.36 -14.03
CA GLY A 47 -20.77 7.54 -12.84
C GLY A 47 -19.50 6.73 -12.54
N LEU A 48 -19.67 5.58 -11.87
CA LEU A 48 -18.57 4.76 -11.37
C LEU A 48 -18.08 3.78 -12.44
N VAL A 49 -16.84 3.97 -12.89
CA VAL A 49 -16.21 3.17 -13.96
C VAL A 49 -14.99 2.43 -13.40
N TYR A 50 -14.77 1.18 -13.80
CA TYR A 50 -13.56 0.44 -13.46
C TYR A 50 -12.63 0.36 -14.67
N GLU A 51 -11.48 1.02 -14.59
CA GLU A 51 -10.51 1.12 -15.69
C GLU A 51 -9.07 1.17 -15.14
N GLU A 52 -8.12 0.64 -15.90
CA GLU A 52 -6.69 0.62 -15.52
C GLU A 52 -6.41 0.01 -14.13
N GLY A 53 -7.28 -0.89 -13.65
CA GLY A 53 -7.15 -1.53 -12.35
C GLY A 53 -7.73 -0.75 -11.17
N PHE A 54 -8.41 0.38 -11.42
CA PHE A 54 -8.98 1.22 -10.37
C PHE A 54 -10.43 1.61 -10.68
N TYR A 55 -11.21 1.84 -9.62
CA TYR A 55 -12.48 2.55 -9.76
C TYR A 55 -12.22 4.06 -9.89
N ARG A 56 -12.89 4.70 -10.84
CA ARG A 56 -12.91 6.15 -11.10
C ARG A 56 -14.36 6.61 -11.18
N TYR A 57 -14.59 7.91 -11.07
CA TYR A 57 -15.93 8.47 -11.16
C TYR A 57 -15.96 9.68 -12.07
N TYR A 58 -16.96 9.73 -12.93
CA TYR A 58 -17.16 10.79 -13.90
C TYR A 58 -18.51 11.48 -13.66
N GLU A 59 -18.54 12.80 -13.79
CA GLU A 59 -19.75 13.62 -13.82
C GLU A 59 -19.63 14.59 -15.01
N ASP A 60 -20.63 14.61 -15.88
CA ASP A 60 -20.64 15.41 -17.10
C ASP A 60 -19.40 15.15 -17.96
N GLY A 61 -19.04 13.87 -18.12
CA GLY A 61 -17.83 13.44 -18.85
C GLY A 61 -16.50 13.76 -18.16
N LYS A 62 -16.50 14.41 -16.99
CA LYS A 62 -15.29 14.88 -16.30
C LYS A 62 -14.91 14.00 -15.12
N LEU A 63 -13.63 13.66 -15.06
CA LEU A 63 -13.07 12.85 -13.97
C LEU A 63 -13.11 13.60 -12.62
N VAL A 64 -13.83 13.03 -11.66
CA VAL A 64 -13.98 13.54 -10.31
C VAL A 64 -12.74 13.26 -9.46
N LYS A 65 -12.28 14.28 -8.71
CA LYS A 65 -11.03 14.25 -7.93
C LYS A 65 -11.18 14.91 -6.56
N ASN A 66 -10.39 14.43 -5.60
CA ASN A 66 -10.32 14.91 -4.21
C ASN A 66 -11.66 14.99 -3.47
N SER A 67 -12.63 14.14 -3.80
CA SER A 67 -14.00 14.26 -3.30
C SER A 67 -14.62 12.89 -2.96
N TRP A 68 -15.69 12.95 -2.17
CA TRP A 68 -16.50 11.79 -1.83
C TRP A 68 -17.66 11.61 -2.81
N ARG A 69 -17.99 10.37 -3.14
CA ARG A 69 -19.26 10.02 -3.78
C ARG A 69 -19.87 8.78 -3.14
N THR A 70 -21.18 8.70 -3.24
CA THR A 70 -21.96 7.53 -2.81
C THR A 70 -22.57 6.91 -4.05
N VAL A 71 -22.29 5.63 -4.29
CA VAL A 71 -22.81 4.85 -5.42
C VAL A 71 -23.33 3.54 -4.85
N ASP A 72 -24.59 3.20 -5.10
CA ASP A 72 -25.26 2.00 -4.57
C ASP A 72 -25.06 1.82 -3.06
N SER A 73 -25.33 2.87 -2.29
CA SER A 73 -25.17 2.92 -0.83
C SER A 73 -23.74 2.67 -0.31
N ARG A 74 -22.73 2.73 -1.19
CA ARG A 74 -21.31 2.58 -0.85
C ARG A 74 -20.58 3.90 -1.07
N LYS A 75 -19.76 4.29 -0.10
CA LYS A 75 -18.98 5.53 -0.18
C LYS A 75 -17.60 5.26 -0.75
N TYR A 76 -17.16 6.14 -1.64
CA TYR A 76 -15.84 6.14 -2.26
C TYR A 76 -15.21 7.52 -2.07
N TYR A 77 -13.89 7.57 -1.99
CA TYR A 77 -13.14 8.81 -2.08
C TYR A 77 -12.21 8.77 -3.28
N PHE A 78 -12.37 9.69 -4.22
CA PHE A 78 -11.50 9.80 -5.38
C PHE A 78 -10.33 10.71 -5.04
N LYS A 79 -9.12 10.18 -5.18
CA LYS A 79 -7.88 10.89 -4.82
C LYS A 79 -7.56 11.96 -5.86
N LYS A 80 -6.40 12.60 -5.72
CA LYS A 80 -5.93 13.64 -6.64
C LYS A 80 -5.72 13.13 -8.08
N ASP A 81 -5.39 11.86 -8.24
CA ASP A 81 -5.23 11.19 -9.53
C ASP A 81 -6.57 10.75 -10.16
N GLY A 82 -7.68 10.90 -9.44
CA GLY A 82 -9.02 10.45 -9.85
C GLY A 82 -9.32 8.99 -9.54
N ASN A 83 -8.34 8.21 -9.07
CA ASN A 83 -8.55 6.83 -8.66
C ASN A 83 -9.20 6.79 -7.27
N ALA A 84 -10.08 5.82 -7.04
CA ALA A 84 -10.64 5.54 -5.72
C ALA A 84 -9.52 5.19 -4.72
N ALA A 85 -9.63 5.72 -3.51
CA ALA A 85 -8.77 5.35 -2.39
C ALA A 85 -9.05 3.90 -1.97
N THR A 86 -7.99 3.12 -1.76
CA THR A 86 -8.03 1.75 -1.24
C THR A 86 -7.23 1.68 0.06
N LEU A 87 -7.49 0.65 0.89
CA LEU A 87 -6.83 0.46 2.19
C LEU A 87 -6.97 1.71 3.08
N ASN A 88 -5.95 2.07 3.84
CA ASN A 88 -5.91 3.31 4.58
C ASN A 88 -5.52 4.49 3.69
N TYR A 89 -6.34 5.54 3.66
CA TYR A 89 -6.02 6.78 2.96
C TYR A 89 -6.32 8.00 3.84
N LYS A 90 -5.41 8.98 3.83
CA LYS A 90 -5.52 10.17 4.68
C LYS A 90 -6.33 11.27 3.99
N ILE A 91 -7.42 11.67 4.61
CA ILE A 91 -8.36 12.69 4.11
C ILE A 91 -8.54 13.73 5.20
N LYS A 92 -8.15 14.98 4.92
CA LYS A 92 -8.25 16.11 5.87
C LYS A 92 -7.74 15.78 7.29
N GLY A 93 -6.57 15.13 7.37
CA GLY A 93 -5.93 14.81 8.65
C GLY A 93 -6.32 13.45 9.26
N LYS A 94 -7.42 12.82 8.83
CA LYS A 94 -7.89 11.53 9.36
C LYS A 94 -7.63 10.40 8.37
N TYR A 95 -7.24 9.23 8.84
CA TYR A 95 -7.18 8.03 8.01
C TYR A 95 -8.56 7.40 7.91
N TYR A 96 -8.97 7.03 6.70
CA TYR A 96 -10.17 6.26 6.40
C TYR A 96 -9.77 4.93 5.82
N VAL A 97 -10.53 3.87 6.11
CA VAL A 97 -10.21 2.51 5.65
C VAL A 97 -11.22 2.06 4.60
N PHE A 98 -10.69 1.70 3.44
CA PHE A 98 -11.40 1.20 2.28
C PHE A 98 -11.00 -0.25 2.01
N ASP A 99 -11.87 -1.02 1.37
CA ASP A 99 -11.47 -2.31 0.83
C ASP A 99 -10.63 -2.18 -0.45
N ASN A 100 -10.23 -3.32 -1.04
CA ASN A 100 -9.45 -3.33 -2.28
C ASN A 100 -10.23 -2.86 -3.51
N LYS A 101 -11.55 -2.67 -3.41
CA LYS A 101 -12.40 -2.09 -4.46
C LYS A 101 -12.71 -0.61 -4.20
N GLY A 102 -12.11 -0.02 -3.19
CA GLY A 102 -12.26 1.40 -2.84
C GLY A 102 -13.54 1.75 -2.12
N ARG A 103 -14.29 0.76 -1.61
CA ARG A 103 -15.48 0.98 -0.81
C ARG A 103 -15.09 1.28 0.63
N LEU A 104 -15.59 2.38 1.18
CA LEU A 104 -15.35 2.74 2.58
C LEU A 104 -15.93 1.68 3.51
N LEU A 105 -15.12 1.21 4.46
CA LEU A 105 -15.54 0.22 5.43
C LEU A 105 -16.21 0.90 6.62
N GLN A 106 -17.53 0.74 6.76
CA GLN A 106 -18.31 1.31 7.86
C GLN A 106 -18.97 0.19 8.68
N PRO A 107 -18.23 -0.43 9.62
CA PRO A 107 -18.78 -1.49 10.44
C PRO A 107 -19.85 -0.97 11.41
N SER A 108 -20.79 -1.81 11.83
CA SER A 108 -21.84 -1.46 12.80
C SER A 108 -21.32 -1.11 14.20
N SER A 109 -20.12 -1.60 14.54
CA SER A 109 -19.39 -1.25 15.75
C SER A 109 -17.90 -1.18 15.44
N LYS A 110 -17.15 -0.47 16.29
CA LYS A 110 -15.69 -0.37 16.15
C LYS A 110 -15.07 -1.76 16.23
N LYS A 111 -14.42 -2.22 15.16
CA LYS A 111 -13.91 -3.61 15.09
C LYS A 111 -12.71 -3.78 14.18
N ILE A 112 -12.02 -4.89 14.38
CA ILE A 112 -10.94 -5.31 13.50
C ILE A 112 -11.56 -5.87 12.21
N VAL A 113 -11.18 -5.32 11.06
CA VAL A 113 -11.58 -5.77 9.73
C VAL A 113 -10.36 -6.33 8.99
N LYS A 114 -10.61 -7.31 8.12
CA LYS A 114 -9.59 -7.91 7.25
C LYS A 114 -9.84 -7.43 5.83
N VAL A 115 -8.83 -6.85 5.19
CA VAL A 115 -8.89 -6.46 3.79
C VAL A 115 -7.97 -7.39 3.00
N SER A 116 -8.54 -8.11 2.04
CA SER A 116 -7.78 -8.95 1.10
C SER A 116 -7.21 -8.08 -0.01
N MET A 117 -5.94 -8.31 -0.31
CA MET A 117 -5.19 -7.69 -1.39
C MET A 117 -5.20 -8.60 -2.62
N ASP A 118 -4.87 -8.06 -3.79
CA ASP A 118 -4.88 -8.82 -5.05
C ASP A 118 -3.78 -9.89 -5.10
N ASP A 119 -2.70 -9.73 -4.32
CA ASP A 119 -1.64 -10.74 -4.14
C ASP A 119 -2.03 -11.85 -3.16
N GLY A 120 -3.28 -11.88 -2.69
CA GLY A 120 -3.80 -12.84 -1.73
C GLY A 120 -3.41 -12.57 -0.27
N LYS A 121 -2.57 -11.56 0.00
CA LYS A 121 -2.23 -11.17 1.36
C LYS A 121 -3.41 -10.46 2.00
N LYS A 122 -3.41 -10.40 3.34
CA LYS A 122 -4.45 -9.74 4.13
C LYS A 122 -3.81 -8.69 5.01
N LYS A 123 -4.39 -7.49 4.99
CA LYS A 123 -4.11 -6.45 5.98
C LYS A 123 -5.26 -6.37 6.98
N MET A 124 -4.91 -6.14 8.23
CA MET A 124 -5.88 -5.98 9.33
C MET A 124 -5.92 -4.51 9.70
N PHE A 125 -7.13 -3.98 9.85
CA PHE A 125 -7.36 -2.61 10.27
C PHE A 125 -8.30 -2.56 11.46
N TYR A 126 -8.12 -1.58 12.35
CA TYR A 126 -9.12 -1.26 13.37
C TYR A 126 -9.94 -0.07 12.89
N VAL A 127 -11.25 -0.22 12.77
CA VAL A 127 -12.10 0.74 12.05
C VAL A 127 -13.27 1.17 12.92
N ASN A 128 -13.49 2.48 13.04
CA ASN A 128 -14.64 3.09 13.69
C ASN A 128 -15.89 3.00 12.79
N THR A 129 -17.06 3.25 13.36
CA THR A 129 -18.34 3.16 12.63
C THR A 129 -18.48 4.16 11.48
N ASP A 130 -17.78 5.30 11.55
CA ASP A 130 -17.73 6.31 10.49
C ASP A 130 -16.70 5.99 9.38
N GLY A 131 -16.02 4.85 9.49
CA GLY A 131 -15.00 4.37 8.57
C GLY A 131 -13.61 4.99 8.78
N THR A 132 -13.44 5.82 9.80
CA THR A 132 -12.10 6.27 10.20
C THR A 132 -11.30 5.14 10.86
N ALA A 133 -9.99 5.21 10.70
CA ALA A 133 -9.05 4.34 11.39
C ALA A 133 -9.05 4.60 12.89
N ALA A 134 -9.17 3.53 13.67
CA ALA A 134 -8.87 3.51 15.09
C ALA A 134 -7.41 3.11 15.33
N SER A 135 -6.85 3.54 16.45
CA SER A 135 -5.46 3.25 16.83
C SER A 135 -5.37 2.78 18.27
N GLY A 136 -4.23 2.21 18.64
CA GLY A 136 -3.96 1.73 19.99
C GLY A 136 -4.21 0.23 20.14
N TRP A 137 -4.32 -0.21 21.39
CA TRP A 137 -4.62 -1.60 21.71
C TRP A 137 -6.06 -1.93 21.33
N ALA A 138 -6.27 -3.10 20.72
CA ALA A 138 -7.60 -3.71 20.66
C ALA A 138 -8.11 -3.97 22.09
N GLU A 139 -9.43 -4.07 22.24
CA GLU A 139 -10.10 -4.26 23.54
C GLU A 139 -9.53 -5.45 24.33
N ASN A 140 -9.25 -6.57 23.66
CA ASN A 140 -8.67 -7.77 24.28
C ASN A 140 -7.14 -7.69 24.51
N LYS A 141 -6.52 -6.53 24.26
CA LYS A 141 -5.07 -6.27 24.38
C LYS A 141 -4.18 -7.30 23.65
N THR A 142 -4.71 -7.90 22.58
CA THR A 142 -3.97 -8.92 21.79
C THR A 142 -3.29 -8.31 20.58
N TYR A 143 -3.87 -7.25 20.01
CA TYR A 143 -3.36 -6.56 18.82
C TYR A 143 -3.15 -5.08 19.14
N TYR A 144 -2.22 -4.47 18.42
CA TYR A 144 -2.01 -3.02 18.44
C TYR A 144 -2.13 -2.47 17.03
N PHE A 145 -2.70 -1.28 16.89
CA PHE A 145 -2.94 -0.62 15.61
C PHE A 145 -2.30 0.76 15.59
N TYR A 146 -1.59 1.08 14.52
CA TYR A 146 -1.00 2.40 14.31
C TYR A 146 -2.06 3.48 14.10
N GLY A 147 -1.67 4.75 14.13
CA GLY A 147 -2.55 5.89 13.78
C GLY A 147 -3.14 5.82 12.37
N THR A 148 -2.52 5.03 11.48
CA THR A 148 -3.02 4.74 10.13
C THR A 148 -4.16 3.72 10.11
N GLY A 149 -4.43 3.07 11.24
CA GLY A 149 -5.34 1.95 11.38
C GLY A 149 -4.73 0.59 11.09
N GLU A 150 -3.51 0.52 10.55
CA GLU A 150 -2.85 -0.75 10.23
C GLU A 150 -2.40 -1.50 11.50
N MET A 151 -2.59 -2.81 11.52
CA MET A 151 -2.14 -3.67 12.61
C MET A 151 -0.60 -3.74 12.67
N ALA A 152 -0.06 -3.58 13.87
CA ALA A 152 1.36 -3.77 14.13
C ALA A 152 1.77 -5.25 14.05
N THR A 153 2.94 -5.49 13.46
CA THR A 153 3.63 -6.79 13.47
C THR A 153 5.11 -6.56 13.79
N GLY A 154 5.83 -7.62 14.18
CA GLY A 154 7.27 -7.50 14.47
C GLY A 154 7.57 -6.75 15.77
N ILE A 155 8.72 -6.07 15.84
CA ILE A 155 9.10 -5.26 17.00
C ILE A 155 8.78 -3.80 16.69
N ILE A 156 8.09 -3.15 17.62
CA ILE A 156 7.73 -1.74 17.54
C ILE A 156 8.12 -1.03 18.83
N VAL A 157 8.10 0.30 18.78
CA VAL A 157 8.36 1.15 19.93
C VAL A 157 7.10 1.95 20.25
N MET A 158 6.73 1.98 21.52
CA MET A 158 5.62 2.78 22.02
C MET A 158 6.05 3.45 23.32
N LYS A 159 6.05 4.78 23.35
CA LYS A 159 6.52 5.56 24.52
C LYS A 159 7.88 5.05 25.00
N GLU A 160 8.85 5.00 24.07
CA GLU A 160 10.25 4.60 24.31
C GLU A 160 10.44 3.16 24.85
N LYS A 161 9.40 2.31 24.72
CA LYS A 161 9.45 0.91 25.15
C LYS A 161 9.23 -0.02 23.97
N PHE A 162 10.03 -1.08 23.91
CA PHE A 162 9.88 -2.12 22.91
C PHE A 162 8.64 -2.98 23.19
N TYR A 163 7.92 -3.31 22.13
CA TYR A 163 6.86 -4.32 22.12
C TYR A 163 7.05 -5.26 20.94
N SER A 164 6.76 -6.53 21.13
CA SER A 164 6.86 -7.54 20.09
C SER A 164 5.50 -8.15 19.77
N PHE A 165 5.27 -8.35 18.49
CA PHE A 165 4.09 -8.98 17.89
C PHE A 165 4.59 -10.06 16.92
N ASN A 166 3.86 -11.16 16.81
CA ASN A 166 4.17 -12.20 15.82
C ASN A 166 3.69 -11.79 14.41
N ALA A 167 3.92 -12.66 13.42
CA ALA A 167 3.53 -12.40 12.03
C ALA A 167 2.01 -12.27 11.83
N SER A 168 1.18 -12.83 12.72
CA SER A 168 -0.27 -12.63 12.72
C SER A 168 -0.72 -11.42 13.54
N GLY A 169 0.22 -10.64 14.09
CA GLY A 169 -0.03 -9.43 14.87
C GLY A 169 -0.40 -9.66 16.33
N LYS A 170 -0.40 -10.90 16.82
CA LYS A 170 -0.65 -11.16 18.25
C LYS A 170 0.56 -10.73 19.08
N ALA A 171 0.30 -10.04 20.18
CA ALA A 171 1.32 -9.58 21.11
C ALA A 171 2.11 -10.75 21.71
N ASN A 172 3.43 -10.73 21.54
CA ASN A 172 4.37 -11.65 22.15
C ASN A 172 4.86 -11.08 23.49
N LYS A 173 4.06 -11.28 24.54
CA LYS A 173 4.33 -10.74 25.89
C LYS A 173 5.67 -11.22 26.45
N ALA A 174 6.07 -12.47 26.19
CA ALA A 174 7.33 -13.02 26.68
C ALA A 174 8.54 -12.34 26.02
N LYS A 175 8.54 -12.17 24.69
CA LYS A 175 9.60 -11.44 23.98
C LYS A 175 9.61 -9.95 24.35
N THR A 176 8.45 -9.34 24.51
CA THR A 176 8.33 -7.95 25.01
C THR A 176 9.02 -7.78 26.35
N LYS A 177 8.77 -8.64 27.34
CA LYS A 177 9.44 -8.58 28.65
C LYS A 177 10.96 -8.67 28.52
N LYS A 178 11.46 -9.61 27.70
CA LYS A 178 12.92 -9.77 27.46
C LYS A 178 13.54 -8.54 26.80
N LEU A 179 12.87 -7.95 25.80
CA LEU A 179 13.34 -6.74 25.13
C LEU A 179 13.41 -5.57 26.10
N GLN A 180 12.36 -5.35 26.89
CA GLN A 180 12.31 -4.25 27.87
C GLN A 180 13.34 -4.43 28.99
N ALA A 181 13.55 -5.66 29.49
CA ALA A 181 14.58 -5.94 30.48
C ALA A 181 16.01 -5.76 29.93
N ALA A 182 16.24 -5.99 28.63
CA ALA A 182 17.53 -5.78 27.99
C ALA A 182 17.78 -4.31 27.57
N ALA A 183 16.73 -3.48 27.54
CA ALA A 183 16.77 -2.07 27.14
C ALA A 183 16.82 -1.15 28.36
N MET A 184 17.78 -1.41 29.26
CA MET A 184 18.00 -0.58 30.44
C MET A 184 19.00 0.53 30.11
N TYR A 185 18.66 1.75 30.50
CA TYR A 185 19.49 2.94 30.27
C TYR A 185 20.89 2.75 30.85
N GLU A 186 21.90 3.12 30.06
CA GLU A 186 23.33 2.98 30.33
C GLU A 186 23.84 1.54 30.61
N GLN A 187 23.03 0.51 30.31
CA GLN A 187 23.45 -0.88 30.43
C GLN A 187 24.04 -1.43 29.13
N PRO A 188 24.91 -2.45 29.18
CA PRO A 188 25.50 -3.07 27.99
C PRO A 188 24.45 -3.56 26.99
N ILE A 189 24.54 -3.10 25.74
CA ILE A 189 23.51 -3.35 24.72
C ILE A 189 23.57 -4.76 24.11
N ALA A 190 24.59 -5.56 24.45
CA ALA A 190 24.86 -6.84 23.78
C ALA A 190 23.66 -7.80 23.84
N ALA A 191 22.95 -7.87 24.97
CA ALA A 191 21.76 -8.70 25.13
C ALA A 191 20.60 -8.20 24.23
N LEU A 192 20.36 -6.88 24.21
CA LEU A 192 19.32 -6.27 23.39
C LEU A 192 19.61 -6.50 21.90
N ARG A 193 20.86 -6.32 21.46
CA ARG A 193 21.28 -6.55 20.07
C ARG A 193 20.95 -7.97 19.59
N LYS A 194 21.14 -8.99 20.44
CA LYS A 194 20.78 -10.38 20.11
C LYS A 194 19.27 -10.56 19.88
N LEU A 195 18.44 -9.83 20.63
CA LEU A 195 16.97 -9.91 20.54
C LEU A 195 16.41 -9.12 19.34
N LEU A 196 17.02 -7.99 19.01
CA LEU A 196 16.62 -7.12 17.90
C LEU A 196 17.12 -7.62 16.53
N GLY A 197 18.25 -8.31 16.50
CA GLY A 197 18.93 -8.67 15.26
C GLY A 197 19.77 -7.53 14.69
N LYS A 198 20.27 -7.72 13.46
CA LYS A 198 21.17 -6.77 12.78
C LYS A 198 20.40 -5.51 12.35
N PRO A 199 20.88 -4.30 12.69
CA PRO A 199 20.27 -3.07 12.18
C PRO A 199 20.50 -2.94 10.67
N LYS A 200 19.60 -2.22 9.98
CA LYS A 200 19.77 -1.87 8.55
C LYS A 200 20.95 -0.93 8.35
N LYS A 201 21.15 0.00 9.28
CA LYS A 201 22.23 0.98 9.23
C LYS A 201 22.72 1.30 10.62
N THR A 202 24.03 1.56 10.73
CA THR A 202 24.64 2.07 11.95
C THR A 202 25.49 3.27 11.59
N LYS A 203 25.36 4.37 12.35
CA LYS A 203 26.20 5.56 12.25
C LYS A 203 26.74 5.92 13.64
N TYR A 204 27.93 6.53 13.68
CA TYR A 204 28.55 7.01 14.91
C TYR A 204 29.01 8.45 14.73
N TYR A 205 28.85 9.24 15.79
CA TYR A 205 29.16 10.66 15.82
C TYR A 205 30.05 11.00 17.02
N SER A 206 30.66 12.18 16.99
CA SER A 206 31.29 12.75 18.19
C SER A 206 30.26 12.88 19.30
N SER A 207 30.63 12.47 20.52
CA SER A 207 29.73 12.48 21.67
C SER A 207 30.03 13.64 22.60
N CYS A 208 28.98 14.24 23.16
CA CYS A 208 29.07 15.16 24.31
C CYS A 208 28.79 14.45 25.65
N TYR A 209 28.37 13.18 25.61
CA TYR A 209 28.08 12.38 26.81
C TYR A 209 29.37 11.95 27.52
N GLY A 210 30.44 11.72 26.76
CA GLY A 210 31.74 11.41 27.34
C GLY A 210 32.77 11.03 26.29
N ASN A 211 33.88 10.45 26.74
CA ASN A 211 34.99 10.04 25.88
C ASN A 211 34.64 8.78 25.05
N GLY A 212 33.92 8.99 23.95
CA GLY A 212 33.38 7.94 23.09
C GLY A 212 32.67 8.50 21.87
N LYS A 213 31.74 7.70 21.31
CA LYS A 213 30.92 8.07 20.16
C LYS A 213 29.45 7.73 20.40
N ASP A 214 28.55 8.63 20.02
CA ASP A 214 27.12 8.34 20.03
C ASP A 214 26.76 7.52 18.79
N GLY A 215 26.10 6.40 19.00
CA GLY A 215 25.66 5.49 17.94
C GLY A 215 24.17 5.62 17.66
N VAL A 216 23.82 5.52 16.38
CA VAL A 216 22.43 5.44 15.92
C VAL A 216 22.29 4.19 15.07
N TRP A 217 21.53 3.22 15.58
CA TRP A 217 21.21 1.97 14.90
C TRP A 217 19.80 2.06 14.33
N THR A 218 19.66 2.01 13.00
CA THR A 218 18.37 2.15 12.30
C THR A 218 17.78 0.80 11.96
N TYR A 219 16.52 0.59 12.35
CA TYR A 219 15.66 -0.52 11.97
C TYR A 219 14.48 0.01 11.14
N ASP A 220 13.61 -0.89 10.66
CA ASP A 220 12.49 -0.54 9.78
C ASP A 220 11.46 0.37 10.46
N ALA A 221 11.22 0.10 11.75
CA ALA A 221 10.16 0.73 12.52
C ALA A 221 10.66 1.66 13.62
N PHE A 222 11.97 1.69 13.91
CA PHE A 222 12.54 2.46 15.02
C PHE A 222 14.05 2.64 14.88
N LYS A 223 14.62 3.54 15.69
CA LYS A 223 16.05 3.73 15.90
C LYS A 223 16.41 3.42 17.34
N VAL A 224 17.59 2.85 17.53
CA VAL A 224 18.21 2.66 18.85
C VAL A 224 19.39 3.59 18.98
N TYR A 225 19.42 4.35 20.07
CA TYR A 225 20.51 5.25 20.43
C TYR A 225 21.44 4.56 21.41
N THR A 226 22.74 4.69 21.17
CA THR A 226 23.79 4.02 21.94
C THR A 226 24.92 4.98 22.25
N PHE A 227 25.73 4.62 23.24
CA PHE A 227 27.02 5.25 23.47
C PHE A 227 28.11 4.20 23.43
N LYS A 228 29.12 4.42 22.59
CA LYS A 228 30.28 3.56 22.43
C LYS A 228 31.50 4.24 23.08
N PRO A 229 31.88 3.87 24.31
CA PRO A 229 33.05 4.43 24.97
C PRO A 229 34.34 4.00 24.24
N LYS A 230 35.44 4.75 24.43
CA LYS A 230 36.77 4.35 23.91
C LYS A 230 37.24 3.00 24.45
N LYS A 231 36.85 2.66 25.68
CA LYS A 231 37.11 1.37 26.35
C LYS A 231 35.82 0.88 27.02
N GLY A 232 35.54 -0.42 26.94
CA GLY A 232 34.35 -1.03 27.52
C GLY A 232 33.26 -1.37 26.50
N ALA A 233 32.12 -1.83 27.00
CA ALA A 233 30.99 -2.23 26.17
C ALA A 233 30.19 -1.01 25.68
N GLU A 234 29.62 -1.12 24.48
CA GLU A 234 28.61 -0.17 24.00
C GLU A 234 27.34 -0.32 24.84
N ILE A 235 26.75 0.81 25.22
CA ILE A 235 25.59 0.88 26.13
C ILE A 235 24.37 1.43 25.44
N TYR A 236 23.19 1.03 25.92
CA TYR A 236 21.90 1.51 25.45
C TYR A 236 21.58 2.88 26.03
N MET A 237 21.22 3.84 25.17
CA MET A 237 20.87 5.21 25.58
C MET A 237 19.41 5.56 25.35
N GLY A 238 18.71 4.84 24.46
CA GLY A 238 17.29 5.11 24.20
C GLY A 238 16.78 4.51 22.90
N VAL A 239 15.50 4.74 22.62
CA VAL A 239 14.83 4.25 21.40
C VAL A 239 13.72 5.19 20.98
N GLU A 240 13.56 5.36 19.66
CA GLU A 240 12.52 6.15 19.00
C GLU A 240 11.88 5.39 17.84
#